data_AF-A0A7R8W5L9-F1
#
_entry.id   AF-A0A7R8W5L9-F1
#
_cell.length_a   1.000
_cell.length_b   1.000
_cell.length_c   1.000
_cell.angle_alpha   90.00
_cell.angle_beta   90.00
_cell.angle_gamma   90.00
#
_symmetry.space_group_name_H-M   'P 1'
#
loop_
_entity.id
_entity.type
_entity.pdbx_description
1 polymer ?
#
loop_
_entity_poly.entity_id
_entity_poly.type
_entity_poly.pdbx_seq_one_letter_code
_entity_poly.pdbx_strand_id
1 'polypeptide(L)'
;MKGRGRLGRWGPNHAADPIVTMWKRDEESGEIVCRESDGKGVLMFVAIQRTDTGEWAIPGGMVDPGELISSTLKREFLEEALDSTSASKQRIQEIEAQLDEFFSAGGQEVYRGYVDDPRNTDNAWMETVAVNFHDETGEVVGNLKFEAGSDAGHASWIEIESDLSLYASHKDFIMKVARRHNASV
;
A
#
# COMPACT_ATOMS: atom_id res chain seq x y z
N MET A 1 -0.68 -7.08 27.62
CA MET A 1 -0.73 -8.57 27.63
C MET A 1 0.70 -9.10 27.65
N LYS A 2 1.05 -10.07 28.52
CA LYS A 2 2.41 -10.64 28.57
C LYS A 2 2.60 -11.77 27.53
N GLY A 3 3.85 -12.09 27.18
CA GLY A 3 4.17 -13.02 26.08
C GLY A 3 4.28 -12.31 24.73
N ARG A 4 4.28 -13.09 23.64
CA ARG A 4 4.33 -12.60 22.25
C ARG A 4 2.96 -12.49 21.57
N GLY A 5 1.91 -13.01 22.19
CA GLY A 5 0.60 -13.11 21.53
C GLY A 5 0.68 -13.93 20.24
N ARG A 6 0.23 -13.34 19.14
CA ARG A 6 0.28 -13.95 17.79
C ARG A 6 1.57 -13.61 17.00
N LEU A 7 2.43 -12.76 17.55
CA LEU A 7 3.64 -12.33 16.86
C LEU A 7 4.75 -13.39 16.94
N GLY A 8 5.48 -13.57 15.85
CA GLY A 8 6.52 -14.59 15.74
C GLY A 8 7.75 -14.27 16.58
N ARG A 9 8.10 -12.98 16.71
CA ARG A 9 9.34 -12.50 17.35
C ARG A 9 9.05 -11.79 18.67
N TRP A 10 10.00 -11.87 19.61
CA TRP A 10 10.06 -10.96 20.75
C TRP A 10 10.60 -9.60 20.28
N GLY A 11 10.07 -8.52 20.86
CA GLY A 11 10.38 -7.17 20.41
C GLY A 11 9.71 -6.82 19.08
N PRO A 12 10.39 -6.10 18.17
CA PRO A 12 9.79 -5.62 16.94
C PRO A 12 9.57 -6.75 15.93
N ASN A 13 8.39 -6.73 15.31
CA ASN A 13 8.01 -7.56 14.18
C ASN A 13 7.84 -6.61 12.98
N HIS A 14 8.81 -6.65 12.07
CA HIS A 14 8.90 -5.67 10.97
C HIS A 14 7.99 -6.06 9.80
N ALA A 15 7.26 -5.08 9.31
CA ALA A 15 6.46 -5.09 8.09
C ALA A 15 6.95 -4.02 7.11
N ALA A 16 6.45 -4.06 5.87
CA ALA A 16 6.65 -3.03 4.87
C ALA A 16 5.34 -2.72 4.15
N ASP A 17 5.02 -1.43 4.02
CA ASP A 17 3.76 -0.94 3.47
C ASP A 17 4.00 -0.12 2.18
N PRO A 18 3.81 -0.72 0.99
CA PRO A 18 3.93 -0.02 -0.29
C PRO A 18 2.67 0.81 -0.59
N ILE A 19 2.78 2.13 -0.45
CA ILE A 19 1.69 3.06 -0.76
C ILE A 19 1.83 3.48 -2.23
N VAL A 20 1.22 2.72 -3.13
CA VAL A 20 1.19 3.04 -4.56
C VAL A 20 0.07 4.04 -4.83
N THR A 21 0.40 5.16 -5.46
CA THR A 21 -0.53 6.27 -5.73
C THR A 21 -0.48 6.77 -7.16
N MET A 22 -1.59 7.32 -7.62
CA MET A 22 -1.69 8.07 -8.88
C MET A 22 -2.75 9.16 -8.75
N TRP A 23 -2.69 10.18 -9.60
CA TRP A 23 -3.77 11.14 -9.73
C TRP A 23 -5.01 10.50 -10.37
N LYS A 24 -6.20 10.83 -9.87
CA LYS A 24 -7.44 10.53 -10.60
C LYS A 24 -7.47 11.37 -11.87
N ARG A 25 -7.72 10.73 -13.00
CA ARG A 25 -7.79 11.37 -14.31
C ARG A 25 -9.17 11.20 -14.91
N ASP A 26 -9.60 12.22 -15.65
CA ASP A 26 -10.80 12.16 -16.45
C ASP A 26 -10.56 11.26 -17.67
N GLU A 27 -11.49 10.35 -17.96
CA GLU A 27 -11.29 9.31 -18.99
C GLU A 27 -11.24 9.88 -20.42
N GLU A 28 -11.90 11.02 -20.67
CA GLU A 28 -11.98 11.62 -22.00
C GLU A 28 -10.81 12.57 -22.27
N SER A 29 -10.51 13.44 -21.30
CA SER A 29 -9.46 14.47 -21.44
C SER A 29 -8.08 14.01 -20.97
N GLY A 30 -8.00 13.01 -20.09
CA GLY A 30 -6.76 12.60 -19.43
C GLY A 30 -6.25 13.58 -18.37
N GLU A 31 -6.96 14.69 -18.13
CA GLU A 31 -6.57 15.72 -17.18
C GLU A 31 -6.79 15.26 -15.73
N ILE A 32 -6.02 15.84 -14.80
CA ILE A 32 -6.17 15.57 -13.37
C ILE A 32 -7.52 16.09 -12.89
N VAL A 33 -8.30 15.24 -12.25
CA VAL A 33 -9.56 15.61 -11.61
C VAL A 33 -9.24 16.40 -10.34
N CYS A 34 -9.70 17.64 -10.25
CA CYS A 34 -9.60 18.46 -9.04
C CYS A 34 -10.95 18.55 -8.32
N ARG A 35 -10.96 18.58 -6.98
CA ARG A 35 -12.18 18.89 -6.23
C ARG A 35 -12.48 20.38 -6.27
N GLU A 36 -13.74 20.73 -6.49
CA GLU A 36 -14.18 22.13 -6.50
C GLU A 36 -14.01 22.81 -5.12
N SER A 37 -14.07 22.04 -4.04
CA SER A 37 -14.01 22.56 -2.67
C SER A 37 -12.69 23.23 -2.32
N ASP A 38 -11.57 22.76 -2.86
CA ASP A 38 -10.22 23.26 -2.56
C ASP A 38 -9.35 23.51 -3.80
N GLY A 39 -9.83 23.15 -5.00
CA GLY A 39 -9.12 23.27 -6.26
C GLY A 39 -7.93 22.31 -6.41
N LYS A 40 -7.79 21.31 -5.54
CA LYS A 40 -6.65 20.39 -5.52
C LYS A 40 -6.98 19.09 -6.24
N GLY A 41 -5.95 18.44 -6.79
CA GLY A 41 -6.07 17.14 -7.45
C GLY A 41 -6.55 16.05 -6.50
N VAL A 42 -7.39 15.15 -7.00
CA VAL A 42 -7.83 13.94 -6.29
C VAL A 42 -6.75 12.88 -6.44
N LEU A 43 -6.15 12.47 -5.31
CA LEU A 43 -5.14 11.42 -5.28
C LEU A 43 -5.81 10.09 -4.94
N MET A 44 -5.44 9.04 -5.66
CA MET A 44 -5.88 7.67 -5.41
C MET A 44 -4.72 6.83 -4.92
N PHE A 45 -5.01 5.81 -4.12
CA PHE A 45 -4.05 4.79 -3.71
C PHE A 45 -4.61 3.39 -3.92
N VAL A 46 -3.72 2.41 -4.09
CA VAL A 46 -4.11 1.00 -4.15
C VAL A 46 -4.37 0.49 -2.73
N ALA A 47 -5.56 -0.07 -2.51
CA ALA A 47 -5.94 -0.68 -1.25
C ALA A 47 -6.43 -2.10 -1.46
N ILE A 48 -6.27 -2.93 -0.43
CA ILE A 48 -6.86 -4.26 -0.35
C ILE A 48 -7.88 -4.32 0.77
N GLN A 49 -8.94 -5.11 0.57
CA GLN A 49 -9.88 -5.42 1.64
C GLN A 49 -9.47 -6.72 2.29
N ARG A 50 -9.10 -6.67 3.58
CA ARG A 50 -8.68 -7.85 4.33
C ARG A 50 -9.84 -8.83 4.48
N THR A 51 -9.59 -10.13 4.30
CA THR A 51 -10.62 -11.18 4.44
C THR A 51 -11.04 -11.41 5.89
N ASP A 52 -10.15 -11.18 6.85
CA ASP A 52 -10.37 -11.47 8.27
C ASP A 52 -11.23 -10.43 9.01
N THR A 53 -11.13 -9.17 8.59
CA THR A 53 -11.75 -8.01 9.25
C THR A 53 -12.75 -7.29 8.34
N GLY A 54 -12.63 -7.44 7.02
CA GLY A 54 -13.40 -6.68 6.04
C GLY A 54 -12.94 -5.22 5.90
N GLU A 55 -11.89 -4.82 6.60
CA GLU A 55 -11.34 -3.46 6.58
C GLU A 55 -10.42 -3.26 5.37
N TRP A 56 -10.42 -2.05 4.82
CA TRP A 56 -9.46 -1.64 3.80
C TRP A 56 -8.09 -1.35 4.40
N ALA A 57 -7.04 -1.75 3.71
CA ALA A 57 -5.66 -1.64 4.16
C ALA A 57 -4.71 -1.34 2.98
N ILE A 58 -3.52 -0.86 3.31
CA ILE A 58 -2.39 -0.81 2.37
C ILE A 58 -1.97 -2.28 2.12
N PRO A 59 -1.65 -2.67 0.86
CA PRO A 59 -1.22 -4.02 0.52
C PRO A 59 0.22 -4.28 1.01
N GLY A 60 0.38 -4.49 2.31
CA GLY A 60 1.66 -4.61 2.99
C GLY A 60 1.71 -5.82 3.91
N GLY A 61 2.91 -6.31 4.16
CA GLY A 61 3.11 -7.55 4.89
C GLY A 61 4.46 -7.65 5.58
N MET A 62 4.76 -8.84 6.08
CA MET A 62 5.89 -9.07 6.97
C MET A 62 7.21 -9.10 6.20
N VAL A 63 8.26 -8.56 6.79
CA VAL A 63 9.61 -8.64 6.23
C VAL A 63 10.21 -10.00 6.55
N ASP A 64 10.57 -10.75 5.52
CA ASP A 64 11.16 -12.08 5.68
C ASP A 64 12.58 -12.02 6.26
N PRO A 65 13.04 -13.09 6.96
CA PRO A 65 14.39 -13.14 7.50
C PRO A 65 15.46 -12.95 6.42
N GLY A 66 16.23 -11.85 6.52
CA GLY A 66 17.30 -11.53 5.57
C GLY A 66 16.81 -10.83 4.29
N GLU A 67 15.50 -10.59 4.16
CA GLU A 67 14.92 -9.84 3.05
C GLU A 67 15.22 -8.33 3.19
N LEU A 68 15.48 -7.67 2.06
CA LEU A 68 15.57 -6.22 2.01
C LEU A 68 14.17 -5.60 2.02
N ILE A 69 13.98 -4.50 2.75
CA ILE A 69 12.68 -3.79 2.79
C ILE A 69 12.18 -3.43 1.38
N SER A 70 13.07 -3.03 0.47
CA SER A 70 12.71 -2.74 -0.93
C SER A 70 12.16 -3.96 -1.67
N SER A 71 12.68 -5.15 -1.37
CA SER A 71 12.19 -6.41 -1.93
C SER A 71 10.83 -6.76 -1.34
N THR A 72 10.64 -6.62 -0.03
CA THR A 72 9.36 -6.80 0.65
C THR A 72 8.29 -5.89 0.06
N LEU A 73 8.56 -4.59 -0.10
CA LEU A 73 7.60 -3.62 -0.67
C LEU A 73 7.09 -4.03 -2.06
N LYS A 74 7.99 -4.49 -2.93
CA LYS A 74 7.60 -4.96 -4.27
C LYS A 74 6.81 -6.28 -4.15
N ARG A 75 7.34 -7.25 -3.40
CA ARG A 75 6.73 -8.58 -3.26
C ARG A 75 5.31 -8.49 -2.70
N GLU A 76 5.11 -7.81 -1.58
CA GLU A 76 3.80 -7.67 -0.93
C GLU A 76 2.79 -7.00 -1.87
N PHE A 77 3.19 -5.94 -2.60
CA PHE A 77 2.31 -5.31 -3.57
C PHE A 77 1.88 -6.27 -4.69
N LEU A 78 2.81 -7.07 -5.22
CA LEU A 78 2.52 -8.05 -6.26
C LEU A 78 1.65 -9.21 -5.75
N GLU A 79 1.88 -9.67 -4.53
CA GLU A 79 1.16 -10.80 -3.93
C GLU A 79 -0.25 -10.39 -3.52
N GLU A 80 -0.39 -9.27 -2.81
CA GLU A 80 -1.66 -8.87 -2.21
C GLU A 80 -2.60 -8.14 -3.19
N ALA A 81 -2.06 -7.28 -4.07
CA ALA A 81 -2.89 -6.46 -4.97
C ALA A 81 -3.05 -7.05 -6.38
N LEU A 82 -2.17 -7.95 -6.82
CA LEU A 82 -2.15 -8.48 -8.19
C LEU A 82 -2.20 -10.02 -8.28
N ASP A 83 -2.43 -10.71 -7.16
CA ASP A 83 -2.48 -12.18 -7.03
C ASP A 83 -1.36 -12.91 -7.80
N SER A 84 -0.14 -12.38 -7.71
CA SER A 84 1.01 -12.95 -8.42
C SER A 84 1.31 -14.40 -8.02
N THR A 85 0.83 -14.86 -6.86
CA THR A 85 1.04 -16.24 -6.40
C THR A 85 0.24 -17.27 -7.21
N SER A 86 -0.93 -16.88 -7.71
CA SER A 86 -1.84 -17.74 -8.49
C SER A 86 -1.76 -17.49 -9.99
N ALA A 87 -1.14 -16.37 -10.39
CA ALA A 87 -0.98 -15.96 -11.78
C ALA A 87 -0.03 -16.88 -12.58
N SER A 88 -0.20 -16.88 -13.91
CA SER A 88 0.73 -17.59 -14.80
C SER A 88 2.13 -16.98 -14.74
N LYS A 89 3.18 -17.81 -14.88
CA LYS A 89 4.58 -17.34 -14.90
C LYS A 89 4.83 -16.21 -15.90
N GLN A 90 4.19 -16.26 -17.07
CA GLN A 90 4.32 -15.23 -18.09
C GLN A 90 3.71 -13.90 -17.62
N ARG A 91 2.51 -13.95 -17.02
CA ARG A 91 1.86 -12.76 -16.47
C ARG A 91 2.67 -12.12 -15.34
N ILE A 92 3.24 -12.95 -14.46
CA ILE A 92 4.11 -12.48 -13.37
C ILE A 92 5.32 -11.75 -13.95
N GLN A 93 6.00 -12.33 -14.94
CA GLN A 93 7.17 -11.69 -15.58
C GLN A 93 6.83 -10.37 -16.25
N GLU A 94 5.66 -10.27 -16.91
CA GLU A 94 5.19 -9.02 -17.52
C GLU A 94 4.93 -7.94 -16.47
N ILE A 95 4.23 -8.28 -15.38
CA ILE A 95 3.96 -7.35 -14.26
C ILE A 95 5.27 -6.93 -13.59
N GLU A 96 6.15 -7.90 -13.30
CA GLU A 96 7.43 -7.64 -12.67
C GLU A 96 8.30 -6.72 -13.51
N ALA A 97 8.37 -6.94 -14.82
CA ALA A 97 9.10 -6.08 -15.74
C ALA A 97 8.49 -4.67 -15.82
N GLN A 98 7.16 -4.55 -15.81
CA GLN A 98 6.46 -3.27 -15.81
C GLN A 98 6.73 -2.47 -14.53
N LEU A 99 6.78 -3.15 -13.38
CA LEU A 99 6.89 -2.51 -12.07
C LEU A 99 8.33 -2.43 -11.55
N ASP A 100 9.28 -3.14 -12.16
CA ASP A 100 10.68 -3.14 -11.73
C ASP A 100 11.27 -1.74 -11.75
N GLU A 101 11.09 -1.00 -12.85
CA GLU A 101 11.57 0.38 -12.95
C GLU A 101 10.82 1.29 -11.96
N PHE A 102 9.51 1.10 -11.79
CA PHE A 102 8.69 1.88 -10.87
C PHE A 102 9.16 1.78 -9.42
N PHE A 103 9.39 0.56 -8.93
CA PHE A 103 9.87 0.32 -7.57
C PHE A 103 11.38 0.62 -7.42
N SER A 104 12.16 0.52 -8.50
CA SER A 104 13.60 0.80 -8.50
C SER A 104 13.93 2.30 -8.62
N ALA A 105 13.06 3.10 -9.25
CA ALA A 105 13.21 4.56 -9.36
C ALA A 105 13.24 5.27 -7.99
N GLY A 106 12.84 4.55 -6.94
CA GLY A 106 12.95 4.98 -5.56
C GLY A 106 11.63 5.51 -5.04
N GLY A 107 11.07 4.80 -4.06
CA GLY A 107 9.93 5.28 -3.28
C GLY A 107 10.36 6.23 -2.17
N GLN A 108 9.41 7.01 -1.69
CA GLN A 108 9.65 8.01 -0.65
C GLN A 108 9.16 7.51 0.69
N GLU A 109 10.05 7.39 1.68
CA GLU A 109 9.64 7.01 3.04
C GLU A 109 8.66 8.04 3.62
N VAL A 110 7.52 7.53 4.09
CA VAL A 110 6.43 8.28 4.72
C VAL A 110 6.47 8.08 6.23
N TYR A 111 6.80 6.86 6.64
CA TYR A 111 6.83 6.47 8.05
C TYR A 111 7.79 5.30 8.28
N ARG A 112 8.43 5.29 9.44
CA ARG A 112 9.22 4.18 9.95
C ARG A 112 9.07 4.11 11.46
N GLY A 113 8.70 2.94 11.97
CA GLY A 113 8.65 2.67 13.41
C GLY A 113 7.38 1.97 13.85
N TYR A 114 7.03 2.18 15.12
CA TYR A 114 5.95 1.51 15.84
C TYR A 114 4.56 1.71 15.21
N VAL A 115 3.81 0.62 15.05
CA VAL A 115 2.41 0.66 14.63
C VAL A 115 1.53 0.27 15.80
N ASP A 116 0.48 1.06 16.09
CA ASP A 116 -0.54 0.68 17.05
C ASP A 116 -1.46 -0.36 16.40
N ASP A 117 -1.12 -1.64 16.62
CA ASP A 117 -1.76 -2.79 15.99
C ASP A 117 -2.37 -3.69 17.08
N PRO A 118 -3.59 -4.23 16.86
CA PRO A 118 -4.27 -5.09 17.85
C PRO A 118 -3.49 -6.35 18.24
N ARG A 119 -2.45 -6.73 17.49
CA ARG A 119 -1.55 -7.86 17.79
C ARG A 119 -0.49 -7.51 18.85
N ASN A 120 -0.31 -6.24 19.18
CA ASN A 120 0.74 -5.78 20.09
C ASN A 120 0.58 -6.34 21.52
N THR A 121 1.72 -6.55 22.17
CA THR A 121 1.85 -7.05 23.55
C THR A 121 2.94 -6.29 24.28
N ASP A 122 3.08 -6.53 25.59
CA ASP A 122 4.10 -5.87 26.41
C ASP A 122 5.54 -6.25 25.98
N ASN A 123 5.71 -7.35 25.23
CA ASN A 123 7.03 -7.87 24.87
C ASN A 123 7.23 -8.12 23.37
N ALA A 124 6.24 -7.79 22.54
CA ALA A 124 6.30 -7.91 21.09
C ALA A 124 5.33 -6.91 20.44
N TRP A 125 5.79 -6.18 19.43
CA TRP A 125 5.00 -5.16 18.75
C TRP A 125 5.28 -5.14 17.24
N MET A 126 4.36 -4.54 16.48
CA MET A 126 4.53 -4.27 15.06
C MET A 126 5.36 -3.00 14.83
N GLU A 127 6.28 -3.08 13.87
CA GLU A 127 6.90 -1.91 13.26
C GLU A 127 6.74 -1.99 11.75
N THR A 128 6.62 -0.86 11.07
CA THR A 128 6.56 -0.83 9.61
C THR A 128 7.49 0.21 9.01
N VAL A 129 7.83 0.01 7.75
CA VAL A 129 8.35 1.04 6.86
C VAL A 129 7.30 1.28 5.77
N ALA A 130 6.63 2.43 5.83
CA ALA A 130 5.67 2.84 4.82
C ALA A 130 6.35 3.72 3.78
N VAL A 131 6.28 3.33 2.52
CA VAL A 131 6.97 4.00 1.40
C VAL A 131 5.96 4.32 0.31
N ASN A 132 5.90 5.59 -0.11
CA ASN A 132 5.05 6.02 -1.20
C ASN A 132 5.76 5.92 -2.54
N PHE A 133 5.13 5.22 -3.48
CA PHE A 133 5.52 5.18 -4.89
C PHE A 133 4.41 5.90 -5.68
N HIS A 134 4.78 6.95 -6.38
CA HIS A 134 3.81 7.79 -7.08
C HIS A 134 4.01 7.72 -8.59
N ASP A 135 2.94 7.40 -9.29
CA ASP A 135 2.86 7.49 -10.75
C ASP A 135 2.20 8.82 -11.13
N GLU A 136 3.04 9.79 -11.47
CA GLU A 136 2.61 11.14 -11.86
C GLU A 136 1.81 11.11 -13.17
N THR A 137 2.22 10.29 -14.14
CA THR A 137 1.58 10.24 -15.47
C THR A 137 0.33 9.36 -15.45
N GLY A 138 0.30 8.35 -14.59
CA GLY A 138 -0.74 7.31 -14.56
C GLY A 138 -0.53 6.22 -15.62
N GLU A 139 0.59 6.26 -16.37
CA GLU A 139 0.87 5.33 -17.46
C GLU A 139 1.45 4.00 -16.98
N VAL A 140 2.07 4.00 -15.79
CA VAL A 140 2.78 2.84 -15.25
C VAL A 140 1.83 1.94 -14.48
N VAL A 141 1.08 2.49 -13.52
CA VAL A 141 0.20 1.72 -12.63
C VAL A 141 -1.29 1.89 -12.97
N GLY A 142 -1.66 2.86 -13.79
CA GLY A 142 -3.07 3.15 -14.09
C GLY A 142 -3.81 2.03 -14.82
N ASN A 143 -3.09 1.21 -15.60
CA ASN A 143 -3.67 0.06 -16.32
C ASN A 143 -3.54 -1.27 -15.56
N LEU A 144 -3.14 -1.25 -14.28
CA LEU A 144 -3.08 -2.47 -13.49
C LEU A 144 -4.48 -3.05 -13.32
N LYS A 145 -4.61 -4.31 -13.70
CA LYS A 145 -5.79 -5.12 -13.39
C LYS A 145 -5.54 -5.78 -12.04
N PHE A 146 -6.29 -5.33 -11.04
CA PHE A 146 -6.19 -5.87 -9.69
C PHE A 146 -6.92 -7.20 -9.59
N GLU A 147 -6.24 -8.16 -8.98
CA GLU A 147 -6.76 -9.44 -8.57
C GLU A 147 -6.31 -9.59 -7.12
N ALA A 148 -7.26 -9.69 -6.19
CA ALA A 148 -6.93 -9.75 -4.78
C ALA A 148 -6.21 -11.07 -4.49
N GLY A 149 -5.05 -10.99 -3.82
CA GLY A 149 -4.28 -12.17 -3.43
C GLY A 149 -4.98 -13.02 -2.38
N SER A 150 -4.38 -14.15 -2.00
CA SER A 150 -5.03 -15.15 -1.13
C SER A 150 -5.53 -14.64 0.24
N ASP A 151 -4.93 -13.56 0.76
CA ASP A 151 -5.30 -12.94 2.05
C ASP A 151 -6.24 -11.72 1.90
N ALA A 152 -6.51 -11.28 0.67
CA ALA A 152 -7.35 -10.14 0.33
C ALA A 152 -8.63 -10.57 -0.41
N GLY A 153 -9.78 -9.99 -0.04
CA GLY A 153 -11.06 -10.27 -0.70
C GLY A 153 -11.27 -9.41 -1.95
N HIS A 154 -10.72 -8.19 -1.95
CA HIS A 154 -10.81 -7.21 -3.04
C HIS A 154 -9.55 -6.35 -3.09
N ALA A 155 -9.18 -5.88 -4.28
CA ALA A 155 -8.10 -4.93 -4.50
C ALA A 155 -8.59 -3.84 -5.49
N SER A 156 -8.36 -2.56 -5.16
CA SER A 156 -8.93 -1.45 -5.91
C SER A 156 -8.13 -0.17 -5.72
N TRP A 157 -8.24 0.74 -6.69
CA TRP A 157 -7.98 2.16 -6.45
C TRP A 157 -9.05 2.72 -5.49
N ILE A 158 -8.61 3.49 -4.51
CA ILE A 158 -9.46 4.23 -3.58
C ILE A 158 -9.04 5.70 -3.59
N GLU A 159 -10.00 6.61 -3.71
CA GLU A 159 -9.78 8.04 -3.56
C GLU A 159 -9.41 8.37 -2.11
N ILE A 160 -8.40 9.22 -1.93
CA ILE A 160 -8.02 9.66 -0.60
C ILE A 160 -9.01 10.72 -0.12
N GLU A 161 -9.71 10.39 0.96
CA GLU A 161 -10.69 11.25 1.63
C GLU A 161 -10.44 11.30 3.13
N SER A 162 -10.78 12.43 3.76
CA SER A 162 -10.58 12.66 5.19
C SER A 162 -11.40 11.74 6.10
N ASP A 163 -12.51 11.18 5.63
CA ASP A 163 -13.37 10.25 6.35
C ASP A 163 -13.06 8.77 6.07
N LEU A 164 -12.04 8.47 5.25
CA LEU A 164 -11.57 7.09 5.02
C LEU A 164 -11.36 6.33 6.33
N SER A 165 -11.84 5.09 6.36
CA SER A 165 -11.63 4.15 7.45
C SER A 165 -10.70 3.05 6.96
N LEU A 166 -9.51 2.96 7.54
CA LEU A 166 -8.48 1.97 7.19
C LEU A 166 -8.02 1.21 8.42
N TYR A 167 -7.55 -0.01 8.22
CA TYR A 167 -7.00 -0.88 9.25
C TYR A 167 -5.80 -0.23 9.97
N ALA A 168 -5.73 -0.42 11.29
CA ALA A 168 -4.65 0.08 12.16
C ALA A 168 -4.33 1.58 11.95
N SER A 169 -3.06 1.93 11.82
CA SER A 169 -2.61 3.32 11.62
C SER A 169 -2.52 3.74 10.14
N HIS A 170 -3.08 2.96 9.21
CA HIS A 170 -2.89 3.21 7.77
C HIS A 170 -3.43 4.56 7.31
N LYS A 171 -4.53 5.03 7.92
CA LYS A 171 -5.08 6.37 7.65
C LYS A 171 -4.04 7.46 7.86
N ASP A 172 -3.23 7.39 8.91
CA ASP A 172 -2.21 8.41 9.18
C ASP A 172 -1.13 8.46 8.09
N PHE A 173 -0.79 7.31 7.51
CA PHE A 173 0.19 7.23 6.42
C PHE A 173 -0.39 7.83 5.15
N ILE A 174 -1.62 7.45 4.80
CA ILE A 174 -2.33 7.98 3.63
C ILE A 174 -2.52 9.50 3.73
N MET A 175 -2.89 10.02 4.90
CA MET A 175 -3.03 11.46 5.11
C MET A 175 -1.69 12.21 5.02
N LYS A 176 -0.57 11.60 5.44
CA LYS A 176 0.77 12.17 5.21
C LYS A 176 1.12 12.21 3.73
N VAL A 177 0.79 11.17 2.97
CA VAL A 177 1.00 11.12 1.51
C VAL A 177 0.20 12.20 0.80
N ALA A 178 -1.10 12.33 1.10
CA ALA A 178 -1.95 13.35 0.49
C ALA A 178 -1.44 14.78 0.76
N ARG A 179 -1.04 15.08 2.01
CA ARG A 179 -0.44 16.39 2.35
C ARG A 179 0.84 16.66 1.57
N ARG A 180 1.66 15.64 1.34
CA ARG A 180 2.94 15.76 0.63
C ARG A 180 2.76 16.08 -0.85
N HIS A 181 1.77 15.47 -1.48
CA HIS A 181 1.38 15.74 -2.87
C HIS A 181 0.51 16.99 -3.02
N ASN A 182 0.15 17.66 -1.91
CA ASN A 182 -0.85 18.73 -1.90
C ASN A 182 -2.17 18.31 -2.57
N ALA A 183 -2.59 17.07 -2.31
CA ALA A 183 -3.84 16.52 -2.80
C ALA A 183 -5.05 17.02 -2.00
N SER A 184 -6.23 16.86 -2.59
CA SER A 184 -7.50 17.05 -1.91
C SER A 184 -7.77 15.92 -0.90
N VAL A 185 -8.38 16.26 0.24
CA VAL A 185 -8.75 15.34 1.35
C VAL A 185 -10.04 15.77 2.03
#